data_AF-A0A8T5BSZ4-F1
#
_entry.id   AF-A0A8T5BSZ4-F1
#
_cell.length_a   1.000
_cell.length_b   1.000
_cell.length_c   1.000
_cell.angle_alpha   90.00
_cell.angle_beta   90.00
_cell.angle_gamma   90.00
#
_symmetry.space_group_name_H-M   'P 1'
#
loop_
_entity.id
_entity.type
_entity.pdbx_description
1 polymer ?
#
loop_
_entity_poly.entity_id
_entity_poly.type
_entity_poly.pdbx_seq_one_letter_code
_entity_poly.pdbx_strand_id
1 'polypeptide(L)'
;VAATSPTLATEFMKRGATVYSKGRIVGAAGLLLGLAKERGIDGLCILAATSGFEADRGAGFSVFKFLIKILGDNVKEGLYK
;
A
#
# COMPACT_ATOMS: atom_id res chain seq x y z
N VAL A 1 1.74 -4.77 -2.78
CA VAL A 1 1.11 -4.54 -1.46
C VAL A 1 1.46 -5.67 -0.49
N ALA A 2 1.49 -5.37 0.79
CA ALA A 2 1.46 -6.37 1.87
C ALA A 2 0.30 -6.02 2.82
N ALA A 3 -0.35 -7.01 3.42
CA ALA A 3 -1.56 -6.79 4.23
C ALA A 3 -1.51 -7.60 5.53
N THR A 4 -2.33 -7.21 6.51
CA THR A 4 -2.44 -7.91 7.80
C THR A 4 -3.14 -9.26 7.71
N SER A 5 -3.97 -9.48 6.67
CA SER A 5 -4.64 -10.75 6.39
C SER A 5 -4.56 -11.18 4.91
N PRO A 6 -4.64 -12.50 4.60
CA PRO A 6 -4.68 -12.98 3.22
C PRO A 6 -5.89 -12.46 2.44
N THR A 7 -7.06 -12.40 3.08
CA THR A 7 -8.30 -11.91 2.46
C THR A 7 -8.14 -10.46 1.99
N LEU A 8 -7.56 -9.60 2.85
CA LEU A 8 -7.30 -8.21 2.52
C LEU A 8 -6.29 -8.10 1.36
N ALA A 9 -5.21 -8.89 1.38
CA ALA A 9 -4.26 -8.93 0.27
C ALA A 9 -4.94 -9.31 -1.06
N THR A 10 -5.79 -10.34 -1.07
CA THR A 10 -6.53 -10.78 -2.27
C THR A 10 -7.53 -9.73 -2.75
N GLU A 11 -8.18 -9.00 -1.86
CA GLU A 11 -9.06 -7.89 -2.24
C GLU A 11 -8.29 -6.84 -3.05
N PHE A 12 -7.14 -6.39 -2.54
CA PHE A 12 -6.34 -5.38 -3.23
C PHE A 12 -5.65 -5.92 -4.49
N MET A 13 -5.42 -7.24 -4.60
CA MET A 13 -5.02 -7.85 -5.86
C MET A 13 -6.08 -7.68 -6.95
N LYS A 14 -7.36 -7.90 -6.61
CA LYS A 14 -8.48 -7.70 -7.57
C LYS A 14 -8.57 -6.24 -8.02
N ARG A 15 -8.09 -5.30 -7.20
CA ARG A 15 -7.99 -3.86 -7.54
C ARG A 15 -6.72 -3.50 -8.33
N GLY A 16 -5.91 -4.47 -8.73
CA GLY A 16 -4.74 -4.29 -9.60
C GLY A 16 -3.40 -4.21 -8.88
N ALA A 17 -3.33 -4.56 -7.59
CA ALA A 17 -2.05 -4.71 -6.91
C ALA A 17 -1.43 -6.10 -7.11
N THR A 18 -0.12 -6.19 -6.91
CA THR A 18 0.59 -7.47 -6.75
C THR A 18 0.96 -7.67 -5.28
N VAL A 19 0.82 -8.89 -4.76
CA VAL A 19 1.27 -9.21 -3.39
C VAL A 19 2.78 -9.21 -3.35
N TYR A 20 3.33 -8.51 -2.36
CA TYR A 20 4.76 -8.45 -2.11
C TYR A 20 5.24 -9.76 -1.49
N SER A 21 6.16 -10.44 -2.17
CA SER A 21 6.74 -11.73 -1.75
C SER A 21 8.27 -11.72 -1.69
N LYS A 22 8.92 -10.58 -1.95
CA LYS A 22 10.37 -10.47 -2.14
C LYS A 22 11.19 -10.23 -0.86
N GLY A 23 10.58 -10.34 0.31
CA GLY A 23 11.30 -10.27 1.59
C GLY A 23 10.55 -9.51 2.69
N ARG A 24 11.30 -8.76 3.50
CA ARG A 24 10.78 -8.00 4.65
C ARG A 24 10.60 -6.53 4.30
N ILE A 25 9.59 -5.89 4.90
CA ILE A 25 9.43 -4.44 4.89
C ILE A 25 10.09 -3.93 6.18
N VAL A 26 11.12 -3.09 6.05
CA VAL A 26 11.93 -2.62 7.18
C VAL A 26 11.53 -1.20 7.56
N GLY A 27 11.74 -0.83 8.83
CA GLY A 27 11.44 0.49 9.36
C GLY A 27 9.97 0.68 9.73
N ALA A 28 9.54 1.94 9.85
CA ALA A 28 8.22 2.29 10.36
C ALA A 28 7.07 1.62 9.59
N ALA A 29 7.14 1.56 8.26
CA ALA A 29 6.08 0.95 7.44
C ALA A 29 5.86 -0.54 7.76
N GLY A 30 6.96 -1.30 7.94
CA GLY A 30 6.89 -2.71 8.31
C GLY A 30 6.46 -2.92 9.75
N LEU A 31 7.00 -2.11 10.67
CA LEU A 31 6.66 -2.18 12.09
C LEU A 31 5.18 -1.87 12.34
N LEU A 32 4.65 -0.81 11.71
CA LEU A 32 3.24 -0.44 11.83
C LEU A 32 2.33 -1.53 11.28
N LEU A 33 2.65 -2.10 10.12
CA LEU A 33 1.85 -3.19 9.54
C LEU A 33 1.87 -4.44 10.43
N GLY A 34 3.05 -4.81 10.96
CA GLY A 34 3.20 -5.93 11.89
C GLY A 34 2.41 -5.73 13.18
N LEU A 35 2.53 -4.55 13.80
CA LEU A 35 1.77 -4.22 15.01
C LEU A 35 0.27 -4.14 14.77
N ALA A 36 -0.17 -3.66 13.60
CA ALA A 36 -1.59 -3.68 13.23
C ALA A 36 -2.11 -5.12 13.18
N LYS A 37 -1.35 -6.03 12.55
CA LYS A 37 -1.68 -7.47 12.54
C LYS A 37 -1.78 -8.06 13.94
N GLU A 38 -0.79 -7.83 14.80
CA GLU A 38 -0.79 -8.33 16.19
C GLU A 38 -1.96 -7.79 17.02
N ARG A 39 -2.50 -6.62 16.66
CA ARG A 39 -3.64 -5.99 17.33
C ARG A 39 -4.99 -6.29 16.69
N GLY A 40 -5.04 -7.13 15.66
CA GLY A 40 -6.27 -7.42 14.92
C GLY A 40 -6.83 -6.21 14.15
N ILE A 41 -5.98 -5.26 13.78
CA ILE A 41 -6.34 -4.08 12.99
C ILE A 41 -6.07 -4.38 11.52
N ASP A 42 -7.04 -4.08 10.66
CA ASP A 42 -6.86 -4.17 9.21
C ASP A 42 -5.85 -3.12 8.73
N GLY A 43 -4.84 -3.59 7.98
CA GLY A 43 -3.74 -2.76 7.52
C GLY A 43 -3.22 -3.18 6.16
N LEU A 44 -2.86 -2.19 5.36
CA LEU A 44 -2.29 -2.36 4.02
C LEU A 44 -1.03 -1.50 3.90
N CYS A 45 0.07 -2.10 3.44
CA CYS A 45 1.26 -1.39 2.99
C CYS A 45 1.29 -1.40 1.45
N ILE A 46 1.35 -0.20 0.86
CA ILE A 46 1.50 0.00 -0.58
C ILE A 46 2.97 0.27 -0.86
N LEU A 47 3.53 -0.45 -1.84
CA LEU A 47 4.93 -0.32 -2.23
C LEU A 47 5.01 -0.23 -3.75
N ALA A 48 5.95 0.56 -4.26
CA ALA A 48 6.38 0.56 -5.65
C ALA A 48 7.89 0.33 -5.70
N ALA A 49 8.35 -0.34 -6.75
CA ALA A 49 9.78 -0.46 -7.00
C ALA A 49 10.34 0.90 -7.41
N THR A 50 11.49 1.28 -6.85
CA THR A 50 12.24 2.47 -7.23
C THR A 50 13.43 2.07 -8.10
N SER A 51 13.93 2.98 -8.93
CA SER A 51 15.14 2.75 -9.72
C SER A 51 16.44 2.78 -8.91
N GLY A 52 16.40 3.27 -7.67
CA GLY A 52 17.55 3.42 -6.79
C GLY A 52 17.17 4.01 -5.43
N PHE A 53 18.14 4.61 -4.74
CA PHE A 53 17.98 5.22 -3.41
C PHE A 53 17.52 6.69 -3.45
N GLU A 54 17.64 7.33 -4.61
CA GLU A 54 17.20 8.71 -4.80
C GLU A 54 15.67 8.82 -4.84
N ALA A 55 15.18 10.06 -4.67
CA ALA A 55 13.76 10.34 -4.77
C ALA A 55 13.22 9.99 -6.17
N ASP A 56 12.33 9.00 -6.23
CA ASP A 56 11.70 8.52 -7.46
C ASP A 56 10.27 9.06 -7.59
N ARG A 57 10.11 10.11 -8.41
CA ARG A 57 8.79 10.72 -8.68
C ARG A 57 7.81 9.72 -9.30
N GLY A 58 8.29 8.83 -10.17
CA GLY A 58 7.45 7.85 -10.87
C GLY A 58 6.88 6.83 -9.91
N ALA A 59 7.74 6.25 -9.07
CA ALA A 59 7.34 5.32 -8.02
C ALA A 59 6.35 5.97 -7.03
N GLY A 60 6.68 7.17 -6.53
CA GLY A 60 5.81 7.91 -5.62
C GLY A 60 4.43 8.21 -6.23
N PHE A 61 4.39 8.67 -7.48
CA PHE A 61 3.13 8.96 -8.17
C PHE A 61 2.31 7.69 -8.45
N SER A 62 2.96 6.56 -8.72
CA SER A 62 2.28 5.28 -8.90
C SER A 62 1.57 4.80 -7.61
N VAL A 63 2.25 4.92 -6.46
CA VAL A 63 1.66 4.62 -5.14
C VAL A 63 0.51 5.56 -4.86
N PHE A 64 0.67 6.86 -5.12
CA PHE A 64 -0.38 7.86 -4.94
C PHE A 64 -1.61 7.55 -5.81
N LYS A 65 -1.44 7.27 -7.11
CA LYS A 65 -2.54 6.87 -8.00
C LYS A 65 -3.27 5.63 -7.50
N PHE A 66 -2.53 4.63 -7.04
CA PHE A 66 -3.13 3.42 -6.48
C PHE A 66 -3.90 3.73 -5.17
N LEU A 67 -3.33 4.56 -4.30
CA LEU A 67 -3.97 5.03 -3.07
C LEU A 67 -5.29 5.77 -3.38
N ILE A 68 -5.28 6.69 -4.34
CA ILE A 68 -6.49 7.41 -4.76
C ILE A 68 -7.51 6.47 -5.39
N LYS A 69 -7.09 5.46 -6.17
CA LYS A 69 -8.00 4.46 -6.70
C LYS A 69 -8.71 3.67 -5.60
N ILE A 70 -7.99 3.26 -4.55
CA ILE A 70 -8.58 2.46 -3.46
C ILE A 70 -9.45 3.30 -2.52
N LEU A 71 -9.12 4.58 -2.33
CA LEU A 71 -9.92 5.50 -1.53
C LEU A 71 -11.11 6.07 -2.33
N GLY A 72 -10.93 6.28 -3.63
CA GLY A 72 -11.85 6.94 -4.55
C GLY A 72 -13.20 6.24 -4.69
N ASP A 73 -13.29 4.95 -4.40
CA ASP A 73 -14.57 4.24 -4.29
C ASP A 73 -15.45 4.78 -3.12
N ASN A 74 -14.87 5.54 -2.18
CA ASN A 74 -15.52 6.16 -1.02
C ASN A 74 -15.24 7.66 -0.84
N VAL A 75 -14.46 8.31 -1.72
CA VAL A 75 -14.11 9.74 -1.59
C VAL A 75 -15.06 10.58 -2.42
N LYS A 76 -16.02 11.24 -1.75
CA LYS A 76 -16.70 12.43 -2.31
C LYS A 76 -15.74 13.61 -2.18
N GLU A 77 -15.24 14.05 -3.33
CA GLU A 77 -14.61 15.35 -3.65
C GLU A 77 -13.86 16.11 -2.52
N GLY A 78 -12.55 16.27 -2.71
CA GLY A 78 -11.71 17.16 -1.89
C GLY A 78 -10.26 17.32 -2.35
N LEU A 79 -9.85 16.67 -3.43
CA LEU A 79 -8.50 16.80 -3.98
C LEU A 79 -8.60 17.40 -5.38
N TYR A 80 -8.15 18.66 -5.47
CA TYR A 80 -8.10 19.57 -6.62
C TYR A 80 -9.38 20.40 -6.91
N LYS A 81 -9.40 21.62 -6.35
CA LYS A 81 -9.70 22.82 -7.16
C LYS A 81 -8.37 23.35 -7.69
#